data_AF-A0A7V3M9J8-F1
#
_entry.id   AF-A0A7V3M9J8-F1
#
_cell.length_a   1.000
_cell.length_b   1.000
_cell.length_c   1.000
_cell.angle_alpha   90.00
_cell.angle_beta   90.00
_cell.angle_gamma   90.00
#
_symmetry.space_group_name_H-M   'P 1'
#
loop_
_entity.id
_entity.type
_entity.pdbx_description
1 polymer ?
#
loop_
_entity_poly.entity_id
_entity_poly.type
_entity_poly.pdbx_seq_one_letter_code
_entity_poly.pdbx_strand_id
1 'polypeptide(L)'
;MKKFWLPLLLIAALGVLVLPAYASQPASAPVYYRVRWGDTLTSIAWRYCTSPWAIARWNGIPDPNKIYAGQILVIYPGCYYPPQPPCVTVHYVSYGETLLSIARMYGVSVWEIARLNGMFNLNLIYVGQRLLIPCWN
;
A
#
# COMPACT_ATOMS: atom_id res chain seq x y z
N MET A 1 -3.21 40.99 -75.00
CA MET A 1 -4.20 40.33 -74.11
C MET A 1 -3.43 39.70 -72.95
N LYS A 2 -3.39 40.35 -71.78
CA LYS A 2 -2.59 39.92 -70.63
C LYS A 2 -3.33 38.81 -69.88
N LYS A 3 -2.80 37.59 -69.88
CA LYS A 3 -3.28 36.48 -69.03
C LYS A 3 -2.59 36.59 -67.66
N PHE A 4 -3.35 36.99 -66.64
CA PHE A 4 -2.94 36.96 -65.23
C PHE A 4 -3.13 35.54 -64.70
N TRP A 5 -2.04 34.88 -64.31
CA TRP A 5 -2.08 33.66 -63.50
C TRP A 5 -1.81 34.06 -62.04
N LEU A 6 -2.75 33.76 -61.14
CA LEU A 6 -2.51 33.80 -59.69
C LEU A 6 -1.87 32.47 -59.26
N PRO A 7 -0.73 32.46 -58.57
CA PRO A 7 -0.27 31.25 -57.92
C PRO A 7 -1.10 31.02 -56.63
N LEU A 8 -1.64 29.82 -56.50
CA LEU A 8 -2.29 29.32 -55.29
C LEU A 8 -1.21 29.19 -54.20
N LEU A 9 -1.30 29.97 -53.12
CA LEU A 9 -0.43 29.83 -51.95
C LEU A 9 -0.82 28.55 -51.19
N LEU A 10 0.03 27.53 -51.27
CA LEU A 10 0.03 26.38 -50.37
C LEU A 10 0.46 26.86 -48.97
N ILE A 11 -0.50 27.08 -48.07
CA ILE A 11 -0.19 27.29 -46.65
C ILE A 11 0.19 25.91 -46.09
N ALA A 12 1.49 25.64 -45.98
CA ALA A 12 1.98 24.52 -45.19
C ALA A 12 1.72 24.83 -43.71
N ALA A 13 0.67 24.25 -43.14
CA ALA A 13 0.47 24.25 -41.70
C ALA A 13 1.55 23.36 -41.06
N LEU A 14 2.63 24.00 -40.58
CA LEU A 14 3.62 23.39 -39.70
C LEU A 14 2.94 23.07 -38.36
N GLY A 15 2.39 21.86 -38.25
CA GLY A 15 1.93 21.32 -36.97
C GLY A 15 3.14 21.11 -36.06
N VAL A 16 3.31 21.95 -35.04
CA VAL A 16 4.27 21.71 -33.96
C VAL A 16 3.75 20.52 -33.16
N LEU A 17 4.42 19.37 -33.29
CA LEU A 17 4.18 18.21 -32.44
C LEU A 17 4.67 18.53 -31.03
N VAL A 18 3.74 18.92 -30.15
CA VAL A 18 4.03 18.99 -28.71
C VAL A 18 3.97 17.57 -28.18
N LEU A 19 5.12 16.93 -28.03
CA LEU A 19 5.22 15.67 -27.31
C LEU A 19 4.92 15.95 -25.84
N PRO A 20 4.03 15.20 -25.16
CA PRO A 20 3.91 15.29 -23.72
C PRO A 20 5.26 14.86 -23.13
N ALA A 21 5.99 15.81 -22.54
CA ALA A 21 7.10 15.49 -21.69
C ALA A 21 6.52 14.78 -20.47
N TYR A 22 6.64 13.45 -20.41
CA TYR A 22 6.44 12.70 -19.17
C TYR A 22 7.56 13.12 -18.22
N ALA A 23 7.34 14.20 -17.48
CA ALA A 23 8.27 14.62 -16.44
C ALA A 23 8.42 13.44 -15.46
N SER A 24 9.65 12.93 -15.32
CA SER A 24 9.98 12.03 -14.23
C SER A 24 9.68 12.77 -12.93
N GLN A 25 8.67 12.33 -12.19
CA GLN A 25 8.44 12.87 -10.85
C GLN A 25 9.75 12.73 -10.06
N PRO A 26 10.20 13.79 -9.36
CA PRO A 26 11.41 13.70 -8.56
C PRO A 26 11.24 12.55 -7.57
N ALA A 27 12.24 11.68 -7.49
CA ALA A 27 12.23 10.58 -6.54
C ALA A 27 12.02 11.15 -5.13
N SER A 28 10.97 10.72 -4.46
CA SER A 28 10.67 11.10 -3.09
C SER A 28 11.85 10.74 -2.18
N ALA A 29 12.06 11.55 -1.14
CA ALA A 29 13.06 11.26 -0.13
C ALA A 29 12.79 9.87 0.49
N PRO A 30 13.84 9.09 0.82
CA PRO A 30 13.66 7.77 1.39
C PRO A 30 12.99 7.86 2.77
N VAL A 31 12.10 6.91 3.04
CA VAL A 31 11.48 6.67 4.34
C VAL A 31 12.15 5.47 5.00
N TYR A 32 12.47 5.61 6.29
CA TYR A 32 12.96 4.51 7.12
C TYR A 32 11.80 3.90 7.90
N TYR A 33 11.41 2.69 7.53
CA TYR A 33 10.28 1.99 8.14
C TYR A 33 10.77 0.87 9.06
N ARG A 34 10.41 0.93 10.33
CA ARG A 34 10.61 -0.19 11.26
C ARG A 34 9.49 -1.22 11.08
N VAL A 35 9.85 -2.39 10.58
CA VAL A 35 8.94 -3.54 10.41
C VAL A 35 8.29 -3.87 11.73
N ARG A 36 6.97 -3.97 11.73
CA ARG A 36 6.16 -4.35 12.89
C ARG A 36 5.79 -5.83 12.80
N TRP A 37 5.39 -6.37 13.94
CA TRP A 37 4.87 -7.74 14.00
C TRP A 37 3.63 -7.86 13.09
N GLY A 38 3.66 -8.83 12.17
CA GLY A 38 2.59 -9.05 11.17
C GLY A 38 2.70 -8.25 9.87
N ASP A 39 3.69 -7.38 9.74
CA ASP A 39 3.95 -6.72 8.46
C ASP A 39 4.48 -7.72 7.41
N THR A 40 4.15 -7.47 6.15
CA THR A 40 4.76 -8.12 4.99
C THR A 40 5.29 -7.04 4.06
N LEU A 41 6.25 -7.38 3.17
CA LEU A 41 6.65 -6.41 2.14
C LEU A 41 5.47 -6.03 1.24
N THR A 42 4.48 -6.90 1.05
CA THR A 42 3.24 -6.59 0.33
C THR A 42 2.42 -5.50 1.02
N SER A 43 2.12 -5.65 2.32
CA SER A 43 1.31 -4.64 3.03
C SER A 43 2.04 -3.30 3.16
N ILE A 44 3.37 -3.33 3.34
CA ILE A 44 4.21 -2.14 3.36
C ILE A 44 4.25 -1.49 1.96
N ALA A 45 4.48 -2.27 0.90
CA ALA A 45 4.57 -1.76 -0.46
C ALA A 45 3.28 -1.07 -0.91
N TRP A 46 2.12 -1.64 -0.58
CA TRP A 46 0.82 -1.02 -0.85
C TRP A 46 0.71 0.36 -0.18
N ARG A 47 1.13 0.46 1.08
CA ARG A 47 1.13 1.71 1.86
C ARG A 47 1.96 2.82 1.22
N TYR A 48 3.11 2.46 0.65
CA TYR A 48 4.07 3.39 0.07
C TYR A 48 4.02 3.45 -1.46
N CYS A 49 2.98 2.86 -2.06
CA CYS A 49 2.76 2.85 -3.50
C CYS A 49 3.98 2.37 -4.30
N THR A 50 4.56 1.27 -3.84
CA THR A 50 5.72 0.61 -4.48
C THR A 50 5.46 -0.89 -4.60
N SER A 51 6.49 -1.69 -4.87
CA SER A 51 6.38 -3.14 -4.94
C SER A 51 7.23 -3.83 -3.86
N PRO A 52 6.85 -5.05 -3.43
CA PRO A 52 7.66 -5.85 -2.51
C PRO A 52 9.09 -6.06 -3.04
N TRP A 53 9.20 -6.30 -4.34
CA TRP A 53 10.48 -6.49 -5.02
C TRP A 53 11.35 -5.23 -5.03
N ALA A 54 10.77 -4.05 -5.21
CA ALA A 54 11.51 -2.80 -5.11
C ALA A 54 12.06 -2.58 -3.70
N ILE A 55 11.22 -2.78 -2.68
CA ILE A 55 11.66 -2.69 -1.27
C ILE A 55 12.76 -3.72 -0.99
N ALA A 56 12.58 -4.97 -1.43
CA ALA A 56 13.57 -6.02 -1.24
C ALA A 56 14.92 -5.65 -1.88
N ARG A 57 14.91 -5.14 -3.12
CA ARG A 57 16.11 -4.71 -3.84
C ARG A 57 16.86 -3.58 -3.12
N TRP A 58 16.16 -2.56 -2.64
CA TRP A 58 16.80 -1.44 -1.92
C TRP A 58 17.44 -1.85 -0.60
N ASN A 59 16.94 -2.94 0.00
CA ASN A 59 17.38 -3.42 1.31
C ASN A 59 18.23 -4.69 1.24
N GLY A 60 18.60 -5.16 0.05
CA GLY A 60 19.39 -6.38 -0.13
C GLY A 60 18.72 -7.65 0.39
N ILE A 61 17.38 -7.72 0.36
CA ILE A 61 16.60 -8.86 0.84
C ILE A 61 16.42 -9.86 -0.32
N PRO A 62 16.98 -11.08 -0.23
CA PRO A 62 16.90 -12.04 -1.34
C PRO A 62 15.49 -12.60 -1.56
N ASP A 63 14.74 -12.78 -0.47
CA ASP A 63 13.38 -13.32 -0.47
C ASP A 63 12.41 -12.28 0.10
N PRO A 64 11.56 -11.65 -0.73
CA PRO A 64 10.60 -10.63 -0.30
C PRO A 64 9.62 -11.08 0.79
N ASN A 65 9.47 -12.39 1.01
CA ASN A 65 8.61 -12.94 2.05
C ASN A 65 9.33 -13.09 3.41
N LYS A 66 10.63 -12.83 3.48
CA LYS A 66 11.44 -12.99 4.69
C LYS A 66 11.90 -11.63 5.22
N ILE A 67 11.02 -11.01 5.99
CA ILE A 67 11.33 -9.83 6.82
C ILE A 67 11.07 -10.13 8.29
N TYR A 68 11.73 -9.40 9.17
CA TYR A 68 11.66 -9.62 10.61
C TYR A 68 11.18 -8.38 11.33
N ALA A 69 10.34 -8.56 12.35
CA ALA A 69 9.93 -7.46 13.21
C ALA A 69 11.15 -6.75 13.82
N GLY A 70 11.15 -5.43 13.82
CA GLY A 70 12.26 -4.60 14.26
C GLY A 70 13.29 -4.25 13.18
N GLN A 71 13.28 -4.94 12.03
CA GLN A 71 14.11 -4.60 10.88
C GLN A 71 13.78 -3.18 10.38
N ILE A 72 14.79 -2.41 9.98
CA ILE A 72 14.61 -1.10 9.36
C ILE A 72 14.72 -1.26 7.85
N LEU A 73 13.70 -0.80 7.12
CA LEU A 73 13.65 -0.81 5.66
C LEU A 73 13.78 0.61 5.13
N VAL A 74 14.62 0.78 4.11
CA VAL A 74 14.67 1.96 3.25
C VAL A 74 13.61 1.81 2.15
N ILE A 75 12.72 2.79 2.01
CA ILE A 75 11.62 2.77 1.05
C ILE A 75 11.63 4.09 0.29
N TYR A 76 11.57 4.04 -1.04
CA TYR A 76 11.35 5.22 -1.89
C TYR A 76 9.87 5.24 -2.33
N PRO A 77 9.00 6.03 -1.66
CA PRO A 77 7.56 5.96 -1.87
C PRO A 77 7.10 6.65 -3.17
N GLY A 78 6.18 6.03 -3.90
CA GLY A 78 5.45 6.72 -4.99
C GLY A 78 4.34 7.62 -4.44
N CYS A 79 3.76 7.23 -3.32
CA CYS A 79 2.83 7.99 -2.50
C CYS A 79 2.80 7.41 -1.08
N TYR A 80 1.95 7.95 -0.20
CA TYR A 80 1.75 7.42 1.14
C TYR A 80 0.27 7.35 1.46
N TYR A 81 -0.25 6.13 1.60
CA TYR A 81 -1.57 5.86 2.15
C TYR A 81 -1.42 5.54 3.64
N PRO A 82 -1.62 6.51 4.56
CA PRO A 82 -1.56 6.19 5.97
C PRO A 82 -2.57 5.09 6.29
N PRO A 83 -2.23 4.13 7.18
CA PRO A 83 -3.21 3.17 7.65
C PRO A 83 -4.38 3.96 8.25
N GLN A 84 -5.54 3.87 7.61
CA GLN A 84 -6.74 4.53 8.12
C GLN A 84 -7.10 3.89 9.47
N PRO A 85 -7.57 4.67 10.46
CA PRO A 85 -8.19 4.08 11.63
C PRO A 85 -9.35 3.22 11.13
N PRO A 86 -9.32 1.90 11.35
CA PRO A 86 -10.46 1.10 10.97
C PRO A 86 -11.67 1.59 11.76
N CYS A 87 -12.88 1.49 11.20
CA CYS A 87 -14.04 1.55 12.09
C CYS A 87 -13.90 0.40 13.09
N VAL A 88 -14.39 0.57 14.30
CA VAL A 88 -14.18 -0.42 15.37
C VAL A 88 -15.53 -0.92 15.83
N THR A 89 -15.70 -2.24 15.79
CA THR A 89 -16.80 -2.92 16.45
C THR A 89 -16.29 -3.73 17.64
N VAL A 90 -17.21 -4.13 18.51
CA VAL A 90 -16.90 -4.94 19.70
C VAL A 90 -17.46 -6.34 19.50
N HIS A 91 -16.62 -7.34 19.68
CA HIS A 91 -17.01 -8.75 19.66
C HIS A 91 -16.71 -9.36 21.04
N TYR A 92 -17.67 -10.09 21.59
CA TYR A 92 -17.47 -10.88 22.82
C TYR A 92 -17.26 -12.34 22.43
N VAL A 93 -16.09 -12.87 22.78
CA VAL A 93 -15.69 -14.23 22.42
C VAL A 93 -16.69 -15.25 22.98
N SER A 94 -17.27 -16.05 22.09
CA SER A 94 -18.19 -17.14 22.40
C SER A 94 -17.46 -18.46 22.62
N TYR A 95 -18.16 -19.42 23.23
CA TYR A 95 -17.61 -20.77 23.44
C TYR A 95 -17.22 -21.42 22.11
N GLY A 96 -15.98 -21.92 22.04
CA GLY A 96 -15.44 -22.59 20.86
C GLY A 96 -14.84 -21.68 19.79
N GLU A 97 -14.87 -20.35 19.97
CA GLU A 97 -14.23 -19.44 19.02
C GLU A 97 -12.71 -19.37 19.22
N THR A 98 -12.02 -19.13 18.12
CA THR A 98 -10.60 -18.80 18.07
C THR A 98 -10.43 -17.40 17.48
N LEU A 99 -9.28 -16.78 17.72
CA LEU A 99 -8.97 -15.49 17.09
C LEU A 99 -9.02 -15.60 15.56
N LEU A 100 -8.65 -16.76 15.01
CA LEU A 100 -8.71 -17.07 13.57
C LEU A 100 -10.15 -17.14 13.04
N SER A 101 -11.07 -17.81 13.75
CA SER A 101 -12.47 -17.89 13.31
C SER A 101 -13.14 -16.52 13.36
N ILE A 102 -12.84 -15.73 14.39
CA ILE A 102 -13.32 -14.35 14.53
C ILE A 102 -12.76 -13.48 13.40
N ALA A 103 -11.45 -13.52 13.16
CA ALA A 103 -10.82 -12.78 12.06
C ALA A 103 -11.47 -13.07 10.70
N ARG A 104 -11.74 -14.36 10.42
CA ARG A 104 -12.45 -14.80 9.21
C ARG A 104 -13.89 -14.27 9.15
N MET A 105 -14.61 -14.30 10.27
CA MET A 105 -15.99 -13.80 10.37
C MET A 105 -16.08 -12.32 9.95
N TYR A 106 -15.10 -11.51 10.35
CA TYR A 106 -15.07 -10.07 10.05
C TYR A 106 -14.27 -9.71 8.80
N GLY A 107 -13.68 -10.68 8.10
CA GLY A 107 -12.87 -10.41 6.91
C GLY A 107 -11.58 -9.62 7.20
N VAL A 108 -11.01 -9.77 8.39
CA VAL A 108 -9.79 -9.09 8.83
C VAL A 108 -8.69 -10.10 9.15
N SER A 109 -7.46 -9.65 9.30
CA SER A 109 -6.37 -10.51 9.76
C SER A 109 -6.36 -10.64 11.29
N VAL A 110 -5.90 -11.79 11.78
CA VAL A 110 -5.68 -12.02 13.23
C VAL A 110 -4.73 -10.98 13.84
N TRP A 111 -3.80 -10.47 13.03
CA TRP A 111 -2.79 -9.49 13.41
C TRP A 111 -3.38 -8.10 13.60
N GLU A 112 -4.37 -7.72 12.79
CA GLU A 112 -5.07 -6.44 12.97
C GLU A 112 -5.90 -6.44 14.25
N ILE A 113 -6.60 -7.56 14.53
CA ILE A 113 -7.31 -7.73 15.81
C ILE A 113 -6.31 -7.66 16.96
N ALA A 114 -5.24 -8.46 16.90
CA ALA A 114 -4.25 -8.51 17.97
C ALA A 114 -3.60 -7.15 18.23
N ARG A 115 -3.22 -6.42 17.18
CA ARG A 115 -2.65 -5.07 17.29
C ARG A 115 -3.62 -4.10 17.93
N LEU A 116 -4.89 -4.14 17.54
CA LEU A 116 -5.93 -3.25 18.09
C LEU A 116 -6.23 -3.55 19.57
N ASN A 117 -6.01 -4.79 20.01
CA ASN A 117 -6.24 -5.24 21.39
C ASN A 117 -4.97 -5.38 22.23
N GLY A 118 -3.79 -4.99 21.71
CA GLY A 118 -2.52 -5.11 22.43
C GLY A 118 -2.10 -6.57 22.72
N MET A 119 -2.53 -7.52 21.90
CA MET A 119 -2.27 -8.95 22.09
C MET A 119 -0.95 -9.37 21.43
N PHE A 120 -0.12 -10.10 22.17
CA PHE A 120 1.11 -10.72 21.65
C PHE A 120 0.95 -12.22 21.36
N ASN A 121 0.06 -12.90 22.09
CA ASN A 121 -0.24 -14.32 21.87
C ASN A 121 -1.58 -14.46 21.14
N LEU A 122 -1.53 -14.83 19.85
CA LEU A 122 -2.72 -14.98 19.00
C LEU A 122 -3.60 -16.19 19.38
N ASN A 123 -3.05 -17.14 20.12
CA ASN A 123 -3.75 -18.36 20.52
C ASN A 123 -4.43 -18.23 21.89
N LEU A 124 -4.28 -17.09 22.56
CA LEU A 124 -4.81 -16.88 23.90
C LEU A 124 -5.96 -15.88 23.86
N ILE A 125 -7.18 -16.42 23.81
CA ILE A 125 -8.42 -15.69 24.06
C ILE A 125 -9.31 -16.48 25.02
N TYR A 126 -10.19 -15.78 25.73
CA TYR A 126 -11.08 -16.38 26.73
C TYR A 126 -12.54 -16.13 26.36
N VAL A 127 -13.43 -17.06 26.71
CA VAL A 127 -14.88 -16.85 26.57
C VAL A 127 -15.29 -15.63 27.38
N GLY A 128 -16.12 -14.77 26.78
CA GLY A 128 -16.54 -13.48 27.32
C GLY A 128 -15.52 -12.35 27.15
N GLN A 129 -14.32 -12.62 26.61
CA GLN A 129 -13.33 -11.58 26.36
C GLN A 129 -13.88 -10.57 25.34
N ARG A 130 -13.75 -9.28 25.69
CA ARG A 130 -14.10 -8.17 24.81
C ARG A 130 -12.95 -7.91 23.83
N LEU A 131 -13.21 -8.09 22.53
CA LEU A 131 -12.27 -7.79 21.45
C LEU A 131 -12.76 -6.59 20.64
N LEU A 132 -11.86 -5.63 20.40
CA LEU A 132 -12.00 -4.59 19.40
C LEU A 132 -11.70 -5.20 18.02
N ILE A 133 -12.65 -5.17 17.11
CA ILE A 133 -12.49 -5.71 15.77
C ILE A 133 -12.50 -4.57 14.76
N PRO A 134 -11.46 -4.47 13.91
CA PRO A 134 -11.50 -3.58 12.75
C PRO A 134 -12.67 -3.94 11.85
N CYS A 135 -13.41 -2.94 11.38
CA CYS A 135 -14.28 -3.03 10.23
C CYS A 135 -13.72 -2.10 9.16
N TRP A 136 -13.69 -2.59 7.92
CA TRP A 136 -13.38 -1.78 6.75
C TRP A 136 -14.70 -1.64 6.00
N ASN A 137 -15.19 -0.42 5.88
CA ASN A 137 -16.34 -0.08 5.02
C ASN A 137 -15.86 0.14 3.59
#